data_AF-A0A971N3Q2-F1
#
_entry.id   AF-A0A971N3Q2-F1
#
_cell.length_a   1.000
_cell.length_b   1.000
_cell.length_c   1.000
_cell.angle_alpha   90.00
_cell.angle_beta   90.00
_cell.angle_gamma   90.00
#
_symmetry.space_group_name_H-M   'P 1'
#
loop_
_entity.id
_entity.type
_entity.pdbx_description
1 polymer ?
#
loop_
_entity_poly.entity_id
_entity_poly.type
_entity_poly.pdbx_seq_one_letter_code
_entity_poly.pdbx_strand_id
1 'polypeptide(L)'
;MEWDGINLQEGFCLLEQCYNRLEDAIKDEQADPQEIAFLVDDAERIVQLLSRLLRSSPLKEEDEFELVQKVKVKAEAIVQLLREEMEYIFESFKSLNTGRQAINAYEGPRVGMGYTEGKFVDRKK
;
A
#
# COMPACT_ATOMS: atom_id res chain seq x y z
N MET A 1 -5.46 12.54 21.93
CA MET A 1 -6.92 12.73 21.98
C MET A 1 -7.44 11.73 23.01
N GLU A 2 -8.18 12.17 24.03
CA GLU A 2 -8.76 11.28 25.05
C GLU A 2 -10.08 10.73 24.50
N TRP A 3 -10.20 9.41 24.42
CA TRP A 3 -11.34 8.72 23.77
C TRP A 3 -12.38 8.20 24.78
N ASP A 4 -12.19 8.47 26.07
CA ASP A 4 -13.06 8.02 27.15
C ASP A 4 -14.29 8.94 27.27
N GLY A 5 -15.35 8.61 26.54
CA GLY A 5 -16.64 9.31 26.61
C GLY A 5 -17.45 9.35 25.31
N ILE A 6 -16.91 8.80 24.22
CA ILE A 6 -17.51 8.85 22.89
C ILE A 6 -18.66 7.83 22.79
N ASN A 7 -19.80 8.26 22.24
CA ASN A 7 -20.94 7.37 21.96
C ASN A 7 -20.77 6.61 20.63
N LEU A 8 -21.60 5.59 20.37
CA LEU A 8 -21.48 4.76 19.15
C LEU A 8 -21.54 5.60 17.86
N GLN A 9 -22.46 6.57 17.79
CA GLN A 9 -22.67 7.38 16.60
C GLN A 9 -21.47 8.29 16.30
N GLU A 10 -20.92 8.93 17.33
CA GLU A 10 -19.70 9.73 17.25
C GLU A 10 -18.50 8.87 16.85
N GLY A 11 -18.38 7.67 17.42
CA GLY A 11 -17.31 6.74 17.08
C GLY A 11 -17.36 6.30 15.61
N PHE A 12 -18.55 5.98 15.09
CA PHE A 12 -18.71 5.65 13.67
C PHE A 12 -18.46 6.85 12.75
N CYS A 13 -18.84 8.06 13.16
CA CYS A 13 -18.55 9.29 12.41
C CYS A 13 -17.03 9.56 12.32
N LEU A 14 -16.30 9.40 13.43
CA LEU A 14 -14.85 9.53 13.46
C LEU A 14 -14.17 8.47 12.59
N LEU A 15 -14.66 7.24 12.63
CA LEU A 15 -14.17 6.16 11.76
C LEU A 15 -14.40 6.49 10.28
N GLU A 16 -15.59 6.98 9.93
CA GLU A 16 -15.90 7.40 8.56
C GLU A 16 -14.99 8.53 8.08
N GLN A 17 -14.72 9.53 8.93
CA GLN A 17 -13.77 10.61 8.60
C GLN A 17 -12.35 10.09 8.41
N CYS A 18 -11.91 9.17 9.26
CA CYS A 18 -10.60 8.53 9.14
C CYS A 18 -10.47 7.77 7.81
N TYR A 19 -11.51 7.01 7.44
CA TYR A 19 -11.58 6.30 6.17
C TYR A 19 -11.58 7.23 4.96
N ASN A 20 -12.30 8.36 4.99
CA ASN A 20 -12.24 9.33 3.89
C ASN A 20 -10.82 9.90 3.73
N ARG A 21 -10.16 10.27 4.83
CA ARG A 21 -8.78 10.77 4.80
C ARG A 21 -7.80 9.72 4.29
N LEU A 22 -8.03 8.46 4.66
CA LEU A 22 -7.21 7.34 4.18
C LEU A 22 -7.41 7.12 2.67
N GLU A 23 -8.64 7.19 2.17
CA GLU A 23 -8.94 7.12 0.75
C GLU A 23 -8.27 8.25 -0.04
N ASP A 24 -8.34 9.49 0.46
CA ASP A 24 -7.69 10.64 -0.15
C ASP A 24 -6.16 10.48 -0.17
N ALA A 25 -5.57 10.02 0.94
CA ALA A 25 -4.12 9.81 1.05
C ALA A 25 -3.61 8.70 0.14
N ILE A 26 -4.37 7.61 -0.06
CA ILE A 26 -3.92 6.53 -0.95
C ILE A 26 -3.97 6.97 -2.42
N LYS A 27 -4.95 7.81 -2.80
CA LYS A 27 -5.07 8.33 -4.19
C LYS A 27 -4.06 9.43 -4.51
N ASP A 28 -3.45 10.05 -3.51
CA ASP A 28 -2.44 11.08 -3.71
C ASP A 28 -1.05 10.44 -3.93
N GLU A 29 -0.54 10.55 -5.16
CA GLU A 29 0.79 10.04 -5.53
C GLU A 29 1.94 10.69 -4.74
N GLN A 30 1.71 11.83 -4.09
CA GLN A 30 2.70 12.54 -3.27
C GLN A 30 2.48 12.35 -1.76
N ALA A 31 1.49 11.56 -1.34
CA ALA A 31 1.23 11.33 0.06
C ALA A 31 2.42 10.67 0.75
N ASP A 32 2.69 11.09 1.98
CA ASP A 32 3.71 10.45 2.82
C ASP A 32 3.21 9.06 3.25
N PRO A 33 3.93 7.97 2.95
CA PRO A 33 3.56 6.64 3.44
C PRO A 33 3.41 6.55 4.96
N GLN A 34 4.09 7.42 5.73
CA GLN A 34 3.92 7.51 7.18
C GLN A 34 2.54 8.05 7.57
N GLU A 35 1.95 8.94 6.78
CA GLU A 35 0.60 9.45 7.01
C GLU A 35 -0.44 8.35 6.83
N ILE A 36 -0.29 7.52 5.79
CA ILE A 36 -1.16 6.35 5.57
C ILE A 36 -1.06 5.39 6.77
N ALA A 37 0.16 5.09 7.24
CA ALA A 37 0.36 4.22 8.40
C ALA A 37 -0.29 4.79 9.68
N PHE A 38 -0.14 6.10 9.92
CA PHE A 38 -0.76 6.77 11.05
C PHE A 38 -2.30 6.73 11.00
N LEU A 39 -2.89 6.95 9.82
CA LEU A 39 -4.33 6.88 9.62
C LEU A 39 -4.87 5.47 9.84
N VAL A 40 -4.13 4.43 9.43
CA VAL A 40 -4.50 3.02 9.69
C VAL A 40 -4.46 2.71 11.19
N ASP A 41 -3.42 3.14 11.91
CA ASP A 41 -3.32 2.97 13.36
C ASP A 41 -4.45 3.66 14.12
N ASP A 42 -4.80 4.89 13.70
CA ASP A 42 -5.91 5.63 14.30
C ASP A 42 -7.26 4.98 13.99
N ALA A 43 -7.48 4.50 12.77
CA ALA A 43 -8.68 3.71 12.42
C ALA A 43 -8.79 2.45 13.28
N GLU A 44 -7.69 1.72 13.50
CA GLU A 44 -7.68 0.52 14.34
C GLU A 44 -8.09 0.85 15.78
N ARG A 45 -7.54 1.91 16.36
CA ARG A 45 -7.91 2.37 17.71
C ARG A 45 -9.40 2.67 17.82
N ILE A 46 -9.98 3.35 16.83
CA ILE A 46 -11.41 3.65 16.79
C ILE A 46 -12.24 2.38 16.72
N VAL A 47 -11.86 1.42 15.87
CA VAL A 47 -12.54 0.12 15.75
C VAL A 47 -12.48 -0.67 17.06
N GLN A 48 -11.34 -0.67 17.76
CA GLN A 48 -11.20 -1.33 19.05
C GLN A 48 -12.11 -0.69 20.11
N LEU A 49 -12.23 0.64 20.12
CA LEU A 49 -13.14 1.37 21.02
C LEU A 49 -14.61 1.02 20.72
N LEU A 50 -15.01 1.12 19.45
CA LEU A 50 -16.36 0.75 19.00
C LEU A 50 -16.68 -0.70 19.36
N SER A 51 -15.73 -1.62 19.19
CA SER A 51 -15.90 -3.03 19.55
C SER A 51 -16.13 -3.22 21.05
N ARG A 52 -15.48 -2.43 21.91
CA ARG A 52 -15.72 -2.45 23.37
C ARG A 52 -17.10 -1.89 23.71
N LEU A 53 -17.52 -0.80 23.06
CA LEU A 53 -18.84 -0.20 23.24
C LEU A 53 -19.96 -1.14 22.80
N LEU A 54 -19.81 -1.83 21.66
CA LEU A 54 -20.78 -2.80 21.17
C LEU A 54 -20.92 -4.03 22.08
N ARG A 55 -19.85 -4.39 22.82
CA ARG A 55 -19.91 -5.45 23.83
C ARG A 55 -20.67 -5.04 25.08
N SER A 56 -20.61 -3.75 25.46
CA SER A 56 -21.33 -3.24 26.64
C SER A 56 -22.78 -2.86 26.33
N SER A 57 -23.08 -2.42 25.10
CA SER A 57 -24.42 -2.15 24.63
C SER A 57 -24.61 -2.71 23.21
N PRO A 58 -25.37 -3.81 23.03
CA PRO A 58 -25.68 -4.31 21.70
C PRO A 58 -26.54 -3.30 20.94
N LEU A 59 -26.41 -3.31 19.61
CA LEU A 59 -27.21 -2.50 18.68
C LEU A 59 -28.70 -2.81 18.89
N LYS A 60 -29.51 -1.77 18.99
CA LYS A 60 -30.96 -1.90 19.22
C LYS A 60 -31.78 -1.23 18.13
N GLU A 61 -31.23 -0.20 17.50
CA GLU A 61 -31.94 0.61 16.52
C GLU A 61 -31.48 0.26 15.11
N GLU A 62 -32.42 0.28 14.16
CA GLU A 62 -32.17 -0.03 12.74
C GLU A 62 -31.14 0.93 12.13
N ASP A 63 -31.19 2.21 12.54
CA ASP A 63 -30.24 3.26 12.17
C ASP A 63 -28.79 2.93 12.58
N GLU A 64 -28.59 2.26 13.73
CA GLU A 64 -27.25 1.85 14.18
C GLU A 64 -26.70 0.69 13.32
N PHE A 65 -27.56 -0.20 12.84
CA PHE A 65 -27.19 -1.26 11.91
C PHE A 65 -26.82 -0.70 10.54
N GLU A 66 -27.57 0.29 10.04
CA GLU A 66 -27.24 0.99 8.79
C GLU A 66 -25.88 1.67 8.86
N LEU A 67 -25.56 2.33 9.99
CA LEU A 67 -24.25 2.95 10.24
C LEU A 67 -23.11 1.93 10.14
N VAL A 68 -23.26 0.77 10.78
CA VAL A 68 -22.27 -0.31 10.72
C VAL A 68 -22.09 -0.82 9.29
N GLN A 69 -23.18 -1.03 8.55
CA GLN A 69 -23.10 -1.48 7.16
C GLN A 69 -22.39 -0.46 6.27
N LYS A 70 -22.71 0.83 6.41
CA LYS A 70 -22.07 1.91 5.64
C LYS A 70 -20.55 1.95 5.87
N VAL A 71 -20.14 1.87 7.14
CA VAL A 71 -18.72 1.85 7.52
C VAL A 71 -18.02 0.60 7.00
N LYS A 72 -18.68 -0.57 7.05
CA LYS A 72 -18.16 -1.82 6.50
C LYS A 72 -17.90 -1.70 4.99
N VAL A 73 -18.86 -1.20 4.22
CA VAL A 73 -18.73 -1.04 2.76
C VAL A 73 -17.56 -0.12 2.43
N LYS A 74 -17.37 0.97 3.17
CA LYS A 74 -16.19 1.84 3.01
C LYS A 74 -14.88 1.13 3.31
N ALA A 75 -14.82 0.36 4.39
CA ALA A 75 -13.62 -0.41 4.72
C ALA A 75 -13.26 -1.41 3.60
N GLU A 76 -14.27 -2.10 3.05
CA GLU A 76 -14.09 -3.00 1.91
C GLU A 76 -13.58 -2.27 0.66
N ALA A 77 -14.11 -1.08 0.38
CA ALA A 77 -13.65 -0.24 -0.74
C ALA A 77 -12.18 0.19 -0.57
N ILE A 78 -11.77 0.61 0.62
CA ILE A 78 -10.38 0.99 0.91
C ILE A 78 -9.44 -0.20 0.76
N VAL A 79 -9.84 -1.39 1.24
CA VAL A 79 -9.03 -2.61 1.08
C VAL A 79 -8.87 -2.97 -0.40
N GLN A 80 -9.92 -2.81 -1.19
CA GLN A 80 -9.86 -3.06 -2.63
C GLN A 80 -8.90 -2.07 -3.31
N LEU A 81 -8.99 -0.79 -2.97
CA LEU A 81 -8.12 0.25 -3.51
C LEU A 81 -6.65 -0.01 -3.16
N LEU A 82 -6.34 -0.38 -1.91
CA LEU A 82 -4.98 -0.76 -1.51
C LEU A 82 -4.44 -1.97 -2.29
N ARG A 83 -5.29 -2.93 -2.64
CA ARG A 83 -4.88 -4.09 -3.45
C ARG A 83 -4.49 -3.69 -4.86
N GLU A 84 -5.28 -2.81 -5.47
CA GLU A 84 -5.02 -2.29 -6.82
C GLU A 84 -3.69 -1.52 -6.86
N GLU A 85 -3.44 -0.66 -5.86
CA GLU A 85 -2.16 0.06 -5.75
C GLU A 85 -0.97 -0.87 -5.53
N MET A 86 -1.11 -1.90 -4.68
CA MET A 86 -0.06 -2.91 -4.49
C MET A 86 0.24 -3.68 -5.78
N GLU A 87 -0.78 -4.01 -6.56
CA GLU A 87 -0.62 -4.69 -7.84
C GLU A 87 0.12 -3.79 -8.85
N TYR A 88 -0.24 -2.51 -8.93
CA TYR A 88 0.45 -1.51 -9.75
C TYR A 88 1.93 -1.33 -9.35
N ILE A 89 2.22 -1.25 -8.05
CA ILE A 89 3.60 -1.18 -7.53
C ILE A 89 4.39 -2.44 -7.92
N PHE A 90 3.77 -3.61 -7.83
CA PHE A 90 4.42 -4.88 -8.18
C PHE A 90 4.78 -4.93 -9.68
N GLU A 91 3.89 -4.49 -10.56
CA GLU A 91 4.16 -4.37 -12.00
C GLU A 91 5.30 -3.40 -12.29
N SER A 92 5.31 -2.25 -11.60
CA SER A 92 6.37 -1.24 -11.69
C SER A 92 7.72 -1.80 -11.25
N PHE A 93 7.76 -2.58 -10.16
CA PHE A 93 8.98 -3.23 -9.69
C PHE A 93 9.49 -4.29 -10.67
N LYS A 94 8.57 -5.04 -11.30
CA LYS A 94 8.92 -6.01 -12.35
C LYS A 94 9.54 -5.33 -13.55
N SER A 95 8.97 -4.22 -14.02
CA SER A 95 9.51 -3.46 -15.16
C SER A 95 10.89 -2.88 -14.87
N LEU A 96 11.11 -2.35 -13.65
CA LEU A 96 12.43 -1.89 -13.19
C LEU A 96 13.47 -3.02 -13.17
N ASN A 97 13.11 -4.21 -12.69
CA ASN A 97 14.01 -5.36 -12.71
C ASN A 97 14.37 -5.78 -14.12
N THR A 98 13.41 -5.79 -15.05
CA THR A 98 13.68 -6.06 -16.47
C THR A 98 14.59 -4.98 -17.08
N GLY A 99 14.35 -3.71 -16.77
CA GLY A 99 15.21 -2.60 -17.18
C GLY A 99 16.65 -2.76 -16.66
N ARG A 100 16.80 -3.11 -15.38
CA ARG A 100 18.12 -3.39 -14.77
C ARG A 100 18.81 -4.57 -15.44
N GLN A 101 18.10 -5.65 -15.75
CA GLN A 101 18.66 -6.78 -16.49
C GLN A 101 19.12 -6.37 -17.90
N ALA A 102 18.34 -5.53 -18.59
CA ALA A 102 18.72 -5.01 -19.90
C ALA A 102 20.00 -4.17 -19.81
N ILE A 103 20.10 -3.24 -18.85
CA ILE A 103 21.31 -2.43 -18.63
C ILE A 103 22.52 -3.32 -18.33
N ASN A 104 22.38 -4.30 -17.43
CA ASN A 104 23.46 -5.23 -17.10
C ASN A 104 23.89 -6.08 -18.31
N ALA A 105 22.98 -6.39 -19.24
CA ALA A 105 23.30 -7.10 -20.47
C ALA A 105 24.10 -6.21 -21.46
N TYR A 106 23.86 -4.89 -21.46
CA TYR A 106 24.68 -3.93 -22.20
C TYR A 106 26.04 -3.67 -21.52
N GLU A 107 26.09 -3.73 -20.19
CA GLU A 107 27.33 -3.80 -19.40
C GLU A 107 27.93 -5.22 -19.39
N GLY A 108 27.79 -5.96 -20.50
CA GLY A 108 28.58 -7.15 -20.75
C GLY A 108 30.06 -6.89 -20.49
N PRO A 109 30.85 -7.92 -20.14
CA PRO A 109 32.23 -7.73 -19.73
C PRO A 109 32.92 -6.85 -20.76
N ARG A 110 33.73 -5.87 -20.30
CA ARG A 110 34.76 -5.28 -21.15
C ARG A 110 35.64 -6.45 -21.56
N VAL A 111 35.26 -7.15 -22.62
CA VAL A 111 36.16 -7.95 -23.43
C VAL A 111 37.17 -6.92 -23.86
N GLY A 112 38.24 -6.80 -23.07
CA GLY A 112 39.51 -6.40 -23.60
C GLY A 112 39.63 -7.27 -24.83
N MET A 113 39.57 -6.65 -26.01
CA MET A 113 40.01 -7.26 -27.23
C MET A 113 41.49 -7.54 -27.00
N GLY A 114 41.79 -8.59 -26.25
CA GLY A 114 43.01 -9.35 -26.38
C GLY A 114 42.92 -9.94 -27.77
N TYR A 115 43.23 -9.10 -28.76
CA TYR A 115 43.98 -9.54 -29.90
C TYR A 115 45.22 -10.21 -29.30
N THR A 116 45.11 -11.49 -28.95
CA THR A 116 46.26 -12.35 -29.00
C THR A 116 46.66 -12.31 -30.46
N GLU A 117 47.69 -11.53 -30.76
CA GLU A 117 48.41 -11.59 -32.02
C GLU A 117 48.50 -13.08 -32.39
N GLY A 118 47.72 -13.48 -33.40
CA GLY A 118 47.92 -14.76 -34.02
C GLY A 118 49.37 -14.74 -34.47
N LYS A 119 50.21 -15.57 -33.86
CA LYS A 119 51.52 -15.88 -34.42
C LYS A 119 51.26 -16.46 -35.80
N PHE A 120 51.26 -15.61 -36.82
CA PHE A 120 51.36 -16.02 -38.21
C PHE A 120 52.74 -16.63 -38.34
N VAL A 121 52.82 -17.95 -38.13
CA VAL A 121 54.00 -18.72 -38.46
C VAL A 121 54.00 -18.83 -39.98
N ASP A 122 54.68 -17.89 -40.64
CA ASP A 122 54.99 -17.95 -42.05
C ASP A 122 55.92 -19.15 -42.29
N ARG A 123 55.35 -20.30 -42.65
CA ARG A 123 56.13 -21.43 -43.15
C ARG A 123 56.51 -21.14 -44.59
N LYS A 124 57.61 -20.42 -44.78
CA LYS A 124 58.30 -20.42 -46.07
C LYS A 124 59.00 -21.77 -46.27
N LYS A 125 58.76 -22.28 -47.48
CA LYS A 125 59.20 -23.54 -48.07
C LYS A 125 60.72 -23.63 -48.19
#